data_AF-A0AAV2H713-F1
#
_entry.id   AF-A0AAV2H713-F1
#
_cell.length_a   1.000
_cell.length_b   1.000
_cell.length_c   1.000
_cell.angle_alpha   90.00
_cell.angle_beta   90.00
_cell.angle_gamma   90.00
#
_symmetry.space_group_name_H-M   'P 1'
#
loop_
_entity.id
_entity.type
_entity.pdbx_description
1 polymer ?
#
loop_
_entity_poly.entity_id
_entity_poly.type
_entity_poly.pdbx_seq_one_letter_code
_entity_poly.pdbx_strand_id
1 'polypeptide(L)'
;MDQVDQALAHEEEIRLRNILQKELKTINDDILLSKNDLDRVNRAETSLENQGSQSREIQRQLESIRKQKENKLRQLKTLKVRRENVTRKLKAFDKTTEDTQISEQGSSTFDQAFQIGTKRESERELLIRTGVMTPFGTVVQT
;
A
#
# COMPACT_ATOMS: atom_id res chain seq x y z
N MET A 1 25.43 -28.60 0.98
CA MET A 1 24.88 -27.41 1.68
C MET A 1 23.46 -27.14 1.21
N ASP A 2 23.16 -27.43 -0.05
CA ASP A 2 21.90 -27.12 -0.75
C ASP A 2 20.61 -27.68 -0.10
N GLN A 3 20.67 -28.81 0.61
CA GLN A 3 19.49 -29.40 1.25
C GLN A 3 19.02 -28.59 2.48
N VAL A 4 19.94 -27.95 3.19
CA VAL A 4 19.62 -27.10 4.36
C VAL A 4 19.02 -25.78 3.89
N ASP A 5 19.58 -25.21 2.83
CA ASP A 5 19.11 -23.95 2.24
C ASP A 5 17.69 -24.10 1.67
N GLN A 6 17.38 -25.25 1.05
CA GLN A 6 16.03 -25.57 0.57
C GLN A 6 15.03 -25.75 1.71
N ALA A 7 15.42 -26.41 2.80
CA ALA A 7 14.55 -26.59 3.97
C ALA A 7 14.22 -25.25 4.64
N LEU A 8 15.21 -24.36 4.78
CA LEU A 8 15.03 -23.01 5.30
C LEU A 8 14.09 -22.17 4.44
N ALA A 9 14.27 -22.20 3.12
CA ALA A 9 13.40 -21.48 2.18
C ALA A 9 11.94 -21.95 2.26
N HIS A 10 11.72 -23.27 2.39
CA HIS A 10 10.37 -23.81 2.50
C HIS A 10 9.70 -23.47 3.84
N GLU A 11 10.44 -23.51 4.96
CA GLU A 11 9.92 -23.10 6.26
C GLU A 11 9.57 -21.61 6.28
N GLU A 12 10.40 -20.77 5.65
CA GLU A 12 10.12 -19.34 5.49
C GLU A 12 8.87 -19.08 4.64
N GLU A 13 8.69 -19.81 3.55
CA GLU A 13 7.49 -19.72 2.70
C GLU A 13 6.22 -20.07 3.49
N ILE A 14 6.23 -21.19 4.22
CA ILE A 14 5.10 -21.62 5.06
C ILE A 14 4.79 -20.56 6.11
N ARG A 15 5.82 -20.01 6.76
CA ARG A 15 5.67 -18.95 7.76
C ARG A 15 5.02 -17.71 7.15
N LEU A 16 5.48 -17.27 5.99
CA LEU A 16 4.96 -16.08 5.32
C LEU A 16 3.51 -16.29 4.85
N ARG A 17 3.19 -17.47 4.32
CA ARG A 17 1.81 -17.85 3.96
C ARG A 17 0.87 -17.79 5.15
N ASN A 18 1.29 -18.33 6.30
CA ASN A 18 0.52 -18.29 7.54
C ASN A 18 0.27 -16.86 8.02
N ILE A 19 1.25 -15.96 7.89
CA ILE A 19 1.11 -14.54 8.23
C ILE A 19 0.07 -13.88 7.32
N LEU A 20 0.17 -14.09 6.01
CA LEU A 20 -0.77 -13.50 5.03
C LEU A 20 -2.20 -14.02 5.21
N GLN A 21 -2.37 -15.30 5.54
CA GLN A 21 -3.69 -15.87 5.86
C GLN A 21 -4.30 -15.24 7.11
N LYS A 22 -3.51 -15.05 8.18
CA LYS A 22 -3.94 -14.36 9.38
C LYS A 22 -4.33 -12.91 9.08
N GLU A 23 -3.51 -12.19 8.32
CA GLU A 23 -3.82 -10.82 7.91
C GLU A 23 -5.12 -10.75 7.09
N LEU A 24 -5.32 -11.69 6.15
CA LEU A 24 -6.55 -11.76 5.35
C LEU A 24 -7.78 -11.97 6.23
N LYS A 25 -7.69 -12.83 7.26
CA LYS A 25 -8.77 -13.04 8.23
C LYS A 25 -9.07 -11.74 8.98
N THR A 26 -8.06 -11.07 9.54
CA THR A 26 -8.24 -9.79 10.24
C THR A 26 -8.87 -8.72 9.36
N ILE A 27 -8.44 -8.59 8.10
CA ILE A 27 -9.04 -7.62 7.16
C ILE A 27 -10.52 -7.95 6.90
N ASN A 28 -10.89 -9.23 6.80
CA ASN A 28 -12.29 -9.61 6.61
C ASN A 28 -13.14 -9.26 7.83
N ASP A 29 -12.60 -9.48 9.03
CA ASP A 29 -13.26 -9.08 10.29
C ASP A 29 -13.44 -7.55 10.36
N ASP A 30 -12.41 -6.78 9.99
CA ASP A 30 -12.47 -5.32 9.92
C ASP A 30 -13.51 -4.82 8.90
N ILE A 31 -13.63 -5.50 7.75
CA ILE A 31 -14.67 -5.19 6.74
C ILE A 31 -16.06 -5.42 7.33
N LEU A 32 -16.27 -6.52 8.07
CA LEU A 32 -17.54 -6.81 8.72
C LEU A 32 -17.89 -5.75 9.77
N LEU A 33 -16.94 -5.41 10.64
CA LEU A 33 -17.10 -4.36 11.64
C LEU A 33 -17.42 -3.01 10.99
N SER A 34 -16.68 -2.63 9.94
CA SER A 34 -16.91 -1.36 9.24
C SER A 34 -18.24 -1.32 8.50
N LYS A 35 -18.78 -2.45 8.05
CA LYS A 35 -20.14 -2.53 7.49
C LYS A 35 -21.20 -2.34 8.57
N ASN A 36 -21.05 -3.01 9.71
CA ASN A 36 -21.97 -2.83 10.85
C ASN A 36 -21.98 -1.38 11.35
N ASP A 37 -20.82 -0.74 11.41
CA ASP A 37 -20.71 0.69 11.74
C ASP A 37 -21.43 1.57 10.70
N LEU A 38 -21.25 1.28 9.41
CA LEU A 38 -21.92 2.01 8.34
C LEU A 38 -23.45 1.89 8.46
N ASP A 39 -23.97 0.71 8.79
CA ASP A 39 -25.39 0.49 9.02
C ASP A 39 -25.90 1.28 10.22
N ARG A 40 -25.12 1.35 11.31
CA ARG A 40 -25.45 2.20 12.47
C ARG A 40 -25.51 3.67 12.10
N VAL A 41 -24.54 4.16 11.33
CA VAL A 41 -24.49 5.55 10.83
C VAL A 41 -25.69 5.84 9.93
N ASN A 42 -26.05 4.92 9.02
CA ASN A 42 -27.23 5.07 8.16
C ASN A 42 -28.53 5.15 8.98
N ARG A 43 -28.68 4.30 10.01
CA ARG A 43 -29.85 4.37 10.92
C ARG A 43 -29.92 5.70 11.66
N ALA A 44 -28.78 6.21 12.11
CA ALA A 44 -28.70 7.51 12.77
C ALA A 44 -29.03 8.67 11.82
N GLU A 45 -28.57 8.61 10.56
CA GLU A 45 -28.95 9.56 9.51
C GLU A 45 -30.47 9.58 9.31
N THR A 46 -31.09 8.41 9.09
CA THR A 46 -32.54 8.30 8.92
C THR A 46 -33.31 8.80 10.15
N SER A 47 -32.82 8.50 11.36
CA SER A 47 -33.46 8.99 12.59
C SER A 47 -33.44 10.52 12.69
N LEU A 48 -32.34 11.17 12.31
CA LEU A 48 -32.23 12.63 12.31
C LEU A 48 -33.05 13.27 11.19
N GLU A 49 -33.12 12.64 10.02
CA GLU A 49 -33.97 13.10 8.92
C GLU A 49 -35.45 13.07 9.31
N ASN A 50 -35.89 12.03 10.02
CA ASN A 50 -37.26 11.90 10.52
C ASN A 50 -37.62 12.92 11.61
N GLN A 51 -36.64 13.43 12.37
CA GLN A 51 -36.87 14.47 13.38
C GLN A 51 -37.15 15.86 12.78
N GLY A 52 -36.92 16.04 11.47
CA GLY A 52 -37.19 17.27 10.74
C GLY A 52 -36.10 18.33 10.91
N SER A 53 -35.74 19.00 9.82
CA SER A 53 -34.64 19.97 9.76
C SER A 53 -34.95 21.36 10.36
N GLN A 54 -35.91 21.44 11.29
CA GLN A 54 -36.42 22.72 11.82
C GLN A 54 -35.40 23.39 12.77
N SER A 55 -34.48 22.62 13.35
CA SER A 55 -33.41 23.16 14.22
C SER A 55 -32.06 23.16 13.52
N ARG A 56 -31.32 24.27 13.66
CA ARG A 56 -29.92 24.41 13.19
C ARG A 56 -29.00 23.34 13.80
N GLU A 57 -29.31 22.89 15.02
CA GLU A 57 -28.57 21.82 15.69
C GLU A 57 -28.70 20.48 14.94
N ILE A 58 -29.93 20.14 14.52
CA ILE A 58 -30.22 18.91 13.77
C ILE A 58 -29.50 18.94 12.41
N GLN A 59 -29.48 20.10 11.74
CA GLN A 59 -28.75 20.27 10.48
C GLN A 59 -27.24 20.02 10.66
N ARG A 60 -26.62 20.59 11.70
CA ARG A 60 -25.20 20.38 12.00
C ARG A 60 -24.88 18.92 12.33
N GLN A 61 -25.75 18.25 13.08
CA GLN A 61 -25.60 16.83 13.38
C GLN A 61 -25.72 15.98 12.11
N LEU A 62 -26.67 16.28 11.23
CA LEU A 62 -26.85 15.58 9.96
C LEU A 62 -25.63 15.71 9.05
N GLU A 63 -25.03 16.89 8.96
CA GLU A 63 -23.77 17.10 8.24
C GLU A 63 -22.62 16.26 8.82
N SER A 64 -22.50 16.20 10.15
CA SER A 64 -21.51 15.38 10.83
C SER A 64 -21.71 13.89 10.53
N ILE A 65 -22.94 13.39 10.60
CA ILE A 65 -23.28 11.99 10.29
C ILE A 65 -22.98 11.66 8.83
N ARG A 66 -23.32 12.55 7.89
CA ARG A 66 -22.98 12.38 6.47
C ARG A 66 -21.47 12.30 6.24
N LYS A 67 -20.69 13.11 6.94
CA LYS A 67 -19.23 13.03 6.91
C LYS A 67 -18.71 11.72 7.49
N GLN A 68 -19.29 11.24 8.59
CA GLN A 68 -18.95 9.93 9.15
C GLN A 68 -19.23 8.79 8.17
N LYS A 69 -20.39 8.84 7.48
CA LYS A 69 -20.76 7.88 6.43
C LYS A 69 -19.74 7.87 5.29
N GLU A 70 -19.37 9.04 4.78
CA GLU A 70 -18.36 9.16 3.72
C GLU A 70 -17.00 8.58 4.16
N ASN A 71 -16.56 8.91 5.37
CA ASN A 71 -15.31 8.39 5.93
C ASN A 71 -15.34 6.85 6.05
N LYS A 72 -16.46 6.28 6.49
CA LYS A 72 -16.63 4.81 6.58
C LYS A 72 -16.64 4.15 5.21
N LEU A 73 -17.26 4.77 4.20
CA LEU A 73 -17.19 4.29 2.82
C LEU A 73 -15.77 4.30 2.26
N ARG A 74 -15.00 5.37 2.54
CA ARG A 74 -13.57 5.45 2.19
C ARG A 74 -12.77 4.35 2.89
N GLN A 75 -13.00 4.13 4.19
CA GLN A 75 -12.38 3.04 4.96
C GLN A 75 -12.65 1.66 4.32
N LEU A 76 -13.91 1.38 3.95
CA LEU A 76 -14.27 0.14 3.28
C LEU A 76 -13.55 -0.04 1.93
N LYS A 77 -13.38 1.04 1.15
CA LYS A 77 -12.62 0.99 -0.10
C LYS A 77 -11.16 0.63 0.16
N THR A 78 -10.52 1.26 1.15
CA THR A 78 -9.14 0.96 1.54
C THR A 78 -8.99 -0.49 1.99
N LEU A 79 -9.89 -0.98 2.84
CA LEU A 79 -9.87 -2.38 3.31
C LEU A 79 -10.06 -3.38 2.17
N LYS A 80 -10.94 -3.09 1.20
CA LYS A 80 -11.11 -3.94 0.01
C LYS A 80 -9.84 -4.02 -0.83
N VAL A 81 -9.15 -2.90 -1.06
CA VAL A 81 -7.86 -2.87 -1.77
C VAL A 81 -6.81 -3.65 -0.99
N ARG A 82 -6.73 -3.48 0.33
CA ARG A 82 -5.80 -4.23 1.18
C ARG A 82 -6.06 -5.74 1.11
N ARG A 83 -7.33 -6.16 1.20
CA ARG A 83 -7.73 -7.56 1.04
C ARG A 83 -7.28 -8.11 -0.30
N GLU A 84 -7.53 -7.38 -1.38
CA GLU A 84 -7.15 -7.81 -2.73
C GLU A 84 -5.64 -7.96 -2.86
N ASN A 85 -4.86 -7.02 -2.34
CA ASN A 85 -3.40 -7.11 -2.34
C ASN A 85 -2.90 -8.33 -1.58
N VAL A 86 -3.44 -8.61 -0.38
CA VAL A 86 -3.07 -9.80 0.39
C VAL A 86 -3.49 -11.08 -0.34
N THR A 87 -4.68 -11.13 -0.94
CA THR A 87 -5.12 -12.27 -1.75
C THR A 87 -4.23 -12.48 -2.97
N ARG A 88 -3.80 -11.40 -3.65
CA ARG A 88 -2.87 -11.50 -4.79
C ARG A 88 -1.51 -12.04 -4.35
N LYS A 89 -0.99 -11.58 -3.20
CA LYS A 89 0.25 -12.13 -2.61
C LYS A 89 0.11 -13.62 -2.30
N LEU A 90 -1.00 -14.02 -1.68
CA LEU A 90 -1.26 -15.43 -1.39
C LEU A 90 -1.30 -16.30 -2.66
N LYS A 91 -1.99 -15.82 -3.71
CA LYS A 91 -2.04 -16.49 -5.02
C LYS A 91 -0.68 -16.55 -5.72
N ALA A 92 0.23 -15.60 -5.45
CA ALA A 92 1.56 -15.63 -6.02
C ALA A 92 2.36 -16.81 -5.47
N PHE A 93 2.25 -17.11 -4.17
CA PHE A 93 2.84 -18.33 -3.57
C PHE A 93 2.35 -19.60 -4.26
N ASP A 94 1.04 -19.72 -4.49
CA ASP A 94 0.44 -20.88 -5.15
C ASP A 94 0.86 -21.01 -6.65
N LYS A 95 1.30 -19.92 -7.29
CA LYS A 95 1.84 -19.96 -8.67
C LYS A 95 3.32 -20.33 -8.72
N THR A 96 4.13 -19.83 -7.78
CA THR A 96 5.53 -20.25 -7.66
C THR A 96 5.66 -21.75 -7.46
N THR A 97 4.69 -22.42 -6.86
CA THR A 97 4.70 -23.89 -6.73
C THR A 97 4.40 -24.63 -8.04
N GLU A 98 3.71 -24.01 -9.01
CA GLU A 98 3.40 -24.59 -10.33
C GLU A 98 4.51 -24.23 -11.35
N ASP A 99 5.10 -23.04 -11.24
CA ASP A 99 6.12 -22.53 -12.16
C ASP A 99 7.54 -23.08 -11.89
N THR A 100 7.78 -23.83 -10.81
CA THR A 100 9.07 -24.52 -10.59
C THR A 100 9.38 -25.60 -11.64
N GLN A 101 8.49 -25.83 -12.62
CA GLN A 101 8.75 -26.69 -13.79
C GLN A 101 9.05 -25.94 -15.09
N ILE A 102 8.95 -24.60 -15.16
CA ILE A 102 9.21 -23.86 -16.40
C ILE A 102 10.10 -22.66 -16.13
N SER A 103 11.30 -22.74 -16.70
CA SER A 103 12.46 -21.87 -16.54
C SER A 103 12.20 -20.36 -16.53
N GLU A 104 12.95 -19.67 -15.67
CA GLU A 104 13.54 -18.35 -15.84
C GLU A 104 13.09 -17.54 -17.07
N GLN A 105 12.23 -16.55 -16.88
CA GLN A 105 12.30 -15.26 -17.59
C GLN A 105 11.22 -14.30 -17.09
N GLY A 106 11.63 -13.18 -16.49
CA GLY A 106 10.69 -12.14 -16.11
C GLY A 106 11.27 -11.04 -15.24
N SER A 107 12.32 -10.37 -15.74
CA SER A 107 12.80 -9.03 -15.38
C SER A 107 11.87 -8.27 -14.40
N SER A 108 12.29 -8.18 -13.14
CA SER A 108 11.57 -7.49 -12.08
C SER A 108 11.47 -5.98 -12.36
N THR A 109 10.26 -5.46 -12.27
CA THR A 109 9.85 -4.05 -12.42
C THR A 109 10.52 -3.07 -11.44
N PHE A 110 11.43 -3.55 -10.58
CA PHE A 110 12.15 -2.72 -9.61
C PHE A 110 13.39 -2.06 -10.23
N ASP A 111 14.08 -2.74 -11.15
CA ASP A 111 15.26 -2.17 -11.83
C ASP A 111 14.91 -0.98 -12.73
N GLN A 112 13.70 -0.98 -13.31
CA GLN A 112 13.27 0.10 -14.18
C GLN A 112 12.89 1.38 -13.43
N ALA A 113 12.53 1.27 -12.14
CA ALA A 113 12.29 2.42 -11.27
C ALA A 113 13.59 3.04 -10.72
N PHE A 114 14.70 2.29 -10.75
CA PHE A 114 16.00 2.71 -10.22
C PHE A 114 17.03 3.10 -11.30
N GLN A 115 16.66 3.11 -12.59
CA GLN A 115 17.47 3.65 -13.69
C GLN A 115 17.61 5.19 -13.66
N ILE A 116 17.82 5.78 -12.48
CA ILE A 116 18.53 7.06 -12.32
C ILE A 116 20.02 6.70 -12.29
N GLY A 117 20.56 6.21 -13.41
CA GLY A 117 21.86 5.52 -13.40
C GLY A 117 22.79 5.81 -14.56
N THR A 118 22.43 6.68 -15.50
CA THR A 118 23.33 7.10 -16.59
C THR A 118 23.09 8.56 -17.01
N LYS A 119 22.91 9.47 -16.05
CA LYS A 119 23.03 10.90 -16.36
C LYS A 119 24.51 11.20 -16.60
N ARG A 120 24.86 11.64 -17.81
CA ARG A 120 26.19 12.17 -18.14
C ARG A 120 26.47 13.32 -17.18
N GLU A 121 27.61 13.28 -16.47
CA GLU A 121 28.04 14.37 -15.59
C GLU A 121 28.01 15.68 -16.38
N SER A 122 27.40 16.72 -15.82
CA SER A 122 27.44 18.05 -16.42
C SER A 122 28.86 18.60 -16.38
N GLU A 123 29.25 19.43 -17.35
CA GLU A 123 30.58 20.11 -17.36
C GLU A 123 30.87 20.81 -16.01
N ARG A 124 29.83 21.36 -15.38
CA ARG A 124 29.92 21.97 -14.05
C ARG A 124 30.30 20.96 -12.96
N GLU A 125 29.72 19.77 -12.99
CA GLU A 125 30.01 18.71 -12.01
C GLU A 125 31.44 18.19 -12.19
N LEU A 126 31.91 18.10 -13.44
CA LEU A 126 33.30 17.79 -13.74
C LEU A 126 34.27 18.84 -13.19
N LEU A 127 33.98 20.14 -13.37
CA LEU A 127 34.80 21.23 -12.82
C LEU A 127 34.84 21.24 -11.29
N ILE A 128 33.74 20.86 -10.64
CA ILE A 128 33.68 20.71 -9.18
C ILE A 128 34.53 19.51 -8.75
N ARG A 129 34.42 18.38 -9.45
CA ARG A 129 35.17 17.15 -9.14
C ARG A 129 36.68 17.31 -9.35
N THR A 130 37.09 18.07 -10.37
CA THR A 130 38.51 18.34 -10.66
C THR A 130 39.10 19.45 -9.80
N GLY A 131 38.30 20.12 -8.97
CA GLY A 131 38.75 21.19 -8.08
C GLY A 131 39.03 22.52 -8.78
N VAL A 132 38.65 22.65 -10.06
CA VAL A 132 38.76 23.91 -10.82
C VAL A 132 37.68 24.91 -10.37
N MET A 133 36.53 24.41 -9.92
CA MET A 133 35.41 25.23 -9.48
C MET A 133 34.87 24.74 -8.13
N THR A 134 34.45 25.65 -7.26
CA THR A 134 33.73 25.30 -6.02
C THR A 134 32.25 25.02 -6.31
N PRO A 135 31.54 24.26 -5.46
CA PRO A 135 30.09 24.05 -5.60
C PRO A 135 29.27 25.35 -5.66
N PHE A 136 29.81 26.43 -5.10
CA PHE A 136 29.22 27.78 -5.09
C PHE A 136 29.51 28.60 -6.36
N GLY A 137 30.23 28.02 -7.33
CA GLY A 137 30.49 28.63 -8.63
C GLY A 137 31.74 29.51 -8.70
N THR A 138 32.57 29.52 -7.66
CA THR A 138 33.85 30.25 -7.67
C THR A 138 34.91 29.41 -8.37
N VAL A 139 35.59 29.96 -9.38
CA VAL A 139 36.74 29.29 -10.02
C VAL A 139 37.96 29.48 -9.13
N VAL A 140 38.65 28.39 -8.82
CA VAL A 140 39.90 28.44 -8.08
C VAL A 140 40.98 28.86 -9.07
N GLN A 141 41.38 30.13 -9.05
CA GLN A 141 42.53 30.60 -9.82
C GLN A 141 43.79 30.01 -9.15
N THR A 142 44.49 29.14 -9.87
CA THR A 142 45.85 28.72 -9.54
C THR A 142 46.84 29.86 -9.81
#